data_AF-X1GSB4-F1
#
_entry.id   AF-X1GSB4-F1
#
_cell.length_a   1.000
_cell.length_b   1.000
_cell.length_c   1.000
_cell.angle_alpha   90.00
_cell.angle_beta   90.00
_cell.angle_gamma   90.00
#
_symmetry.space_group_name_H-M   'P 1'
#
loop_
_entity.id
_entity.type
_entity.pdbx_description
1 polymer ?
#
loop_
_entity_poly.entity_id
_entity_poly.type
_entity_poly.pdbx_seq_one_letter_code
_entity_poly.pdbx_strand_id
1 'polypeptide(L)'
;MNNLMTIKQASVWASKHLNRQVTTSNISYLIQYGKIKKYDDNGSILVNLNDLKRYYKSFHGKREMKWKKSLGDDLNWALSFDHLREKDTTKHVHRLHPYKGKFIPQLVEYFLDKH
;
A
#
# COMPACT_ATOMS: atom_id res chain seq x y z
N MET A 1 7.34 -10.77 24.45
CA MET A 1 8.10 -11.69 23.58
C MET A 1 8.34 -11.01 22.23
N ASN A 2 9.60 -10.78 21.86
CA ASN A 2 9.96 -10.19 20.57
C ASN A 2 9.86 -11.28 19.50
N ASN A 3 8.75 -11.30 18.75
CA ASN A 3 8.56 -12.24 17.66
C ASN A 3 9.29 -11.70 16.42
N LEU A 4 10.58 -12.00 16.33
CA LEU A 4 11.45 -11.61 15.22
C LEU A 4 11.32 -12.62 14.08
N MET A 5 11.25 -12.12 12.85
CA MET A 5 11.08 -12.92 11.64
C MET A 5 12.04 -12.45 10.57
N THR A 6 12.54 -13.38 9.74
CA THR A 6 13.30 -13.02 8.55
C THR A 6 12.41 -12.27 7.55
N ILE A 7 13.03 -11.53 6.62
CA ILE A 7 12.32 -10.82 5.53
C ILE A 7 11.37 -11.78 4.76
N LYS A 8 11.81 -13.01 4.51
CA LYS A 8 11.00 -14.04 3.80
C LYS A 8 9.79 -14.47 4.62
N GLN A 9 9.96 -14.74 5.91
CA GLN A 9 8.84 -15.10 6.78
C GLN A 9 7.86 -13.94 6.95
N ALA A 10 8.38 -12.71 7.05
CA ALA A 10 7.58 -11.49 7.12
C ALA A 10 6.75 -11.26 5.85
N SER A 11 7.31 -11.52 4.65
CA SER A 11 6.58 -11.38 3.40
C SER A 11 5.45 -12.40 3.25
N VAL A 12 5.70 -13.65 3.67
CA VAL A 12 4.67 -14.71 3.71
C VAL A 12 3.57 -14.34 4.71
N TRP A 13 3.94 -13.92 5.92
CA TRP A 13 2.97 -13.50 6.93
C TRP A 13 2.13 -12.31 6.46
N ALA A 14 2.76 -11.28 5.90
CA ALA A 14 2.07 -10.08 5.42
C ALA A 14 1.12 -10.41 4.27
N SER A 15 1.51 -11.33 3.38
CA SER A 15 0.66 -11.76 2.28
C SER A 15 -0.62 -12.43 2.78
N LYS A 16 -0.49 -13.32 3.76
CA LYS A 16 -1.62 -13.99 4.41
C LYS A 16 -2.49 -13.00 5.19
N HIS A 17 -1.88 -12.05 5.90
CA HIS A 17 -2.59 -11.07 6.71
C HIS A 17 -3.42 -10.08 5.89
N LEU A 18 -2.93 -9.69 4.72
CA LEU A 18 -3.56 -8.69 3.85
C LEU A 18 -4.39 -9.30 2.70
N ASN A 19 -4.41 -10.63 2.60
CA ASN A 19 -5.00 -11.36 1.48
C ASN A 19 -4.54 -10.85 0.10
N ARG A 20 -3.26 -10.49 -0.02
CA ARG A 20 -2.63 -9.99 -1.27
C ARG A 20 -1.15 -10.32 -1.32
N GLN A 21 -0.55 -10.37 -2.49
CA GLN A 21 0.88 -10.66 -2.62
C GLN A 21 1.76 -9.53 -2.05
N VAL A 22 2.59 -9.85 -1.05
CA VAL A 22 3.64 -9.01 -0.49
C VAL A 22 4.99 -9.69 -0.73
N THR A 23 5.86 -9.06 -1.51
CA THR A 23 7.18 -9.64 -1.84
C THR A 23 8.22 -9.33 -0.76
N THR A 24 9.36 -10.01 -0.79
CA THR A 24 10.51 -9.67 0.07
C THR A 24 10.98 -8.23 -0.17
N SER A 25 10.95 -7.76 -1.42
CA SER A 25 11.28 -6.38 -1.79
C SER A 25 10.33 -5.37 -1.12
N ASN A 26 9.05 -5.68 -0.96
CA ASN A 26 8.12 -4.83 -0.20
C ASN A 26 8.58 -4.69 1.26
N ILE A 27 8.99 -5.78 1.91
CA ILE A 27 9.48 -5.75 3.29
C ILE A 27 10.81 -4.99 3.38
N SER A 28 11.75 -5.24 2.47
CA SER A 28 13.01 -4.49 2.38
C SER A 28 12.78 -3.00 2.18
N TYR A 29 11.80 -2.61 1.37
CA TYR A 29 11.39 -1.21 1.20
C TYR A 29 10.95 -0.58 2.52
N LEU A 30 10.13 -1.28 3.32
CA LEU A 30 9.70 -0.77 4.62
C LEU A 30 10.87 -0.53 5.57
N ILE A 31 11.89 -1.40 5.53
CA ILE A 31 13.10 -1.24 6.32
C ILE A 31 13.93 -0.05 5.82
N GLN A 32 14.19 0.01 4.51
CA GLN A 32 15.02 1.02 3.87
C GLN A 32 14.51 2.45 4.13
N TYR A 33 13.19 2.64 4.10
CA TYR A 33 12.57 3.95 4.35
C TYR A 33 12.17 4.16 5.81
N GLY A 34 12.68 3.35 6.75
CA GLY A 34 12.49 3.52 8.19
C GLY A 34 11.05 3.34 8.67
N LYS A 35 10.18 2.67 7.89
CA LYS A 35 8.78 2.40 8.27
C LYS A 35 8.66 1.31 9.32
N ILE A 36 9.59 0.36 9.33
CA ILE A 36 9.72 -0.69 10.35
C ILE A 36 11.19 -0.78 10.79
N LYS A 37 11.42 -1.15 12.06
CA LYS A 37 12.77 -1.29 12.59
C LYS A 37 13.48 -2.51 12.02
N LYS A 38 14.76 -2.34 11.74
CA LYS A 38 15.70 -3.40 11.39
C LYS A 38 16.31 -3.98 12.67
N TYR A 39 16.41 -5.30 12.73
CA TYR A 39 17.21 -6.01 13.73
C TYR A 39 18.23 -6.86 12.98
N ASP A 40 19.49 -6.79 13.41
CA ASP A 40 20.56 -7.62 12.85
C ASP A 40 20.88 -8.75 13.84
N ASP A 41 20.93 -9.97 13.33
CA ASP A 41 21.33 -11.16 14.09
C ASP A 41 22.26 -12.01 13.23
N ASN A 42 23.55 -12.03 13.56
CA ASN A 42 24.60 -12.76 12.84
C ASN A 42 24.54 -12.65 11.29
N GLY A 43 24.33 -11.43 10.78
CA GLY A 43 24.26 -11.14 9.34
C GLY A 43 22.89 -11.37 8.69
N SER A 44 21.92 -11.89 9.44
CA SER A 44 20.53 -12.00 9.01
C SER A 44 19.72 -10.77 9.43
N ILE A 45 18.97 -10.20 8.48
CA ILE A 45 18.04 -9.11 8.75
C ILE A 45 16.72 -9.68 9.27
N LEU A 46 16.36 -9.26 10.47
CA LEU A 46 15.13 -9.61 11.16
C LEU A 46 14.21 -8.39 11.33
N VAL A 47 12.91 -8.66 11.35
CA VAL A 47 11.86 -7.66 11.59
C VAL A 47 10.94 -8.12 12.71
N ASN A 48 10.48 -7.18 13.54
CA ASN A 48 9.53 -7.48 14.60
C ASN A 48 8.11 -7.57 14.03
N LEU A 49 7.43 -8.70 14.29
CA LEU A 49 6.05 -8.92 13.85
C LEU A 49 5.08 -7.85 14.33
N ASN A 50 5.26 -7.33 15.55
CA ASN A 50 4.37 -6.32 16.11
C ASN A 50 4.53 -4.96 15.42
N ASP A 51 5.76 -4.61 15.01
CA ASP A 51 6.00 -3.41 14.21
C ASP A 51 5.34 -3.53 12.83
N LEU A 52 5.44 -4.70 12.21
CA LEU A 52 4.81 -4.99 10.92
C LEU A 52 3.27 -4.95 11.01
N LYS A 53 2.69 -5.54 12.07
CA LYS A 53 1.26 -5.43 12.39
C LYS A 53 0.84 -3.97 12.58
N ARG A 54 1.62 -3.18 13.35
CA ARG A 54 1.32 -1.77 13.61
C ARG A 54 1.33 -0.96 12.32
N TYR A 55 2.31 -1.20 11.46
CA TYR A 55 2.40 -0.57 10.14
C TYR A 55 1.14 -0.84 9.31
N TYR A 56 0.76 -2.10 9.13
CA TYR A 56 -0.41 -2.44 8.31
C TYR A 56 -1.77 -2.09 8.94
N LYS A 57 -1.89 -2.15 10.28
CA LYS A 57 -3.10 -1.71 10.99
C LYS A 57 -3.37 -0.20 10.81
N SER A 58 -2.34 0.61 10.56
CA SER A 58 -2.52 2.04 10.30
C SER A 58 -3.18 2.33 8.94
N PHE A 59 -3.10 1.39 7.99
CA PHE A 59 -3.54 1.58 6.60
C PHE A 59 -5.01 1.24 6.35
N HIS A 60 -5.57 0.24 7.03
CA HIS A 60 -6.93 -0.24 6.77
C HIS A 60 -8.00 0.58 7.53
N GLY A 61 -9.00 1.10 6.81
CA GLY A 61 -10.24 1.69 7.34
C GLY A 61 -10.12 3.11 7.92
N LYS A 62 -8.96 3.50 8.46
CA LYS A 62 -8.79 4.84 9.05
C LYS A 62 -8.84 5.97 8.03
N ARG A 63 -8.45 5.71 6.77
CA ARG A 63 -8.43 6.75 5.74
C ARG A 63 -9.83 7.15 5.31
N GLU A 64 -10.70 6.20 5.00
CA GLU A 64 -12.10 6.48 4.64
C GLU A 64 -12.81 7.27 5.73
N MET A 65 -12.80 6.77 6.97
CA MET A 65 -13.44 7.46 8.10
C MET A 65 -12.84 8.85 8.35
N LYS A 66 -11.51 8.99 8.23
CA LYS A 66 -10.84 10.29 8.38
C LYS A 66 -11.27 11.27 7.27
N TRP A 67 -11.30 10.81 6.02
CA TRP A 67 -11.64 11.65 4.88
C TRP A 67 -13.12 12.02 4.86
N LYS A 68 -14.04 11.09 5.13
CA LYS A 68 -15.47 11.39 5.31
C LYS A 68 -15.71 12.40 6.44
N LYS A 69 -15.02 12.25 7.58
CA LYS A 69 -15.09 13.24 8.67
C LYS A 69 -14.59 14.63 8.27
N SER A 70 -13.61 14.73 7.38
CA SER A 70 -13.01 16.01 6.96
C SER A 70 -13.69 16.66 5.77
N LEU A 71 -14.22 15.89 4.82
CA LEU A 71 -14.79 16.39 3.56
C LEU A 71 -16.32 16.28 3.50
N GLY A 72 -16.94 15.61 4.46
CA GLY A 72 -18.38 15.37 4.49
C GLY A 72 -18.77 14.02 3.89
N ASP A 73 -20.06 13.71 4.03
CA ASP A 73 -20.64 12.42 3.60
C ASP A 73 -20.85 12.31 2.08
N ASP A 74 -20.78 13.44 1.36
CA ASP A 74 -20.85 13.50 -0.12
C ASP A 74 -19.59 12.91 -0.79
N LEU A 75 -18.56 12.56 -0.01
CA LEU A 75 -17.37 11.92 -0.55
C LEU A 75 -17.69 10.50 -1.03
N ASN A 76 -17.74 10.34 -2.36
CA ASN A 76 -17.77 9.01 -2.97
C ASN A 76 -16.41 8.31 -2.82
N TRP A 77 -16.24 7.57 -1.72
CA TRP A 77 -15.02 6.83 -1.41
C TRP A 77 -14.65 5.80 -2.48
N ALA A 78 -15.59 5.30 -3.28
CA ALA A 78 -15.30 4.34 -4.35
C ALA A 78 -14.32 4.91 -5.38
N LEU A 79 -14.34 6.23 -5.62
CA LEU A 79 -13.44 6.95 -6.54
C LEU A 79 -12.01 7.08 -6.02
N SER A 80 -11.75 6.69 -4.77
CA SER A 80 -10.39 6.65 -4.24
C SER A 80 -9.58 5.48 -4.80
N PHE A 81 -10.25 4.44 -5.32
CA PHE A 81 -9.64 3.19 -5.77
C PHE A 81 -8.67 2.57 -4.74
N ASP A 82 -8.94 2.78 -3.45
CA ASP A 82 -7.99 2.48 -2.36
C ASP A 82 -7.62 1.00 -2.23
N HIS A 83 -8.42 0.13 -2.83
CA HIS A 83 -8.21 -1.31 -2.90
C HIS A 83 -7.19 -1.72 -3.98
N LEU A 84 -6.90 -0.85 -4.95
CA LEU A 84 -5.93 -1.07 -6.02
C LEU A 84 -4.55 -0.56 -5.61
N ARG A 85 -3.49 -1.11 -6.22
CA ARG A 85 -2.12 -0.59 -6.02
C ARG A 85 -1.90 0.61 -6.94
N GLU A 86 -1.01 1.52 -6.57
CA GLU A 86 -0.66 2.69 -7.41
C GLU A 86 -0.29 2.29 -8.84
N LYS A 87 0.46 1.19 -9.01
CA LYS A 87 0.83 0.67 -10.35
C LYS A 87 -0.37 0.20 -11.20
N ASP A 88 -1.47 -0.15 -10.56
CA ASP A 88 -2.71 -0.58 -11.22
C ASP A 88 -3.60 0.64 -11.52
N THR A 89 -3.61 1.64 -10.62
CA THR A 89 -4.38 2.88 -10.76
C THR A 89 -3.70 3.95 -11.60
N THR A 90 -2.40 3.87 -11.85
CA THR A 90 -1.65 4.94 -12.53
C THR A 90 -1.09 4.45 -13.85
N LYS A 91 -1.52 5.09 -14.93
CA LYS A 91 -0.93 4.91 -16.26
C LYS A 91 -0.12 6.13 -16.64
N HIS A 92 0.99 5.88 -17.34
CA HIS A 92 1.84 6.92 -17.88
C HIS A 92 1.59 7.05 -19.37
N VAL A 93 1.33 8.27 -19.81
CA VAL A 93 1.34 8.57 -21.24
C VAL A 93 2.79 8.63 -21.71
N HIS A 94 3.05 8.06 -22.89
CA HIS A 94 4.39 8.03 -23.48
C HIS A 94 4.96 9.44 -23.67
N ARG A 95 6.28 9.59 -23.54
CA ARG A 95 6.94 10.92 -23.54
C ARG A 95 6.75 11.73 -24.83
N LEU A 96 6.52 11.05 -25.95
CA LEU A 96 6.34 11.66 -27.28
C LEU A 96 4.91 12.15 -27.52
N HIS A 97 3.96 11.77 -26.67
CA HIS A 97 2.58 12.21 -26.82
C HIS A 97 2.47 13.69 -26.42
N PRO A 98 1.69 14.52 -27.15
CA PRO A 98 1.52 15.95 -26.83
C PRO A 98 1.01 16.18 -25.40
N TYR A 99 0.12 15.32 -24.93
CA TYR A 99 -0.34 15.32 -23.54
C TYR A 99 0.56 14.40 -22.71
N LYS A 100 1.43 14.99 -21.90
CA LYS A 100 2.35 14.29 -20.99
C LYS A 100 1.69 14.13 -19.63
N GLY A 101 1.85 12.99 -18.97
CA GLY A 101 1.46 12.86 -17.56
C GLY A 101 1.16 11.45 -17.07
N LYS A 102 0.81 11.40 -15.79
CA LYS A 102 0.20 10.27 -15.10
C LYS A 102 -1.32 10.49 -15.08
N PHE A 103 -2.12 9.46 -15.30
CA PHE A 103 -3.57 9.53 -15.14
C PHE A 103 -4.13 8.25 -14.51
N ILE A 104 -5.37 8.36 -14.01
CA ILE A 104 -6.12 7.26 -13.38
C ILE A 104 -7.19 6.78 -14.36
N PRO A 105 -6.96 5.69 -15.12
CA PRO A 105 -7.91 5.24 -16.14
C PRO A 105 -9.26 4.84 -15.55
N GLN A 106 -9.30 4.29 -14.33
CA GLN A 106 -10.56 3.89 -13.68
C GLN A 106 -11.48 5.08 -13.40
N LEU A 107 -10.91 6.26 -13.15
CA LEU A 107 -11.68 7.48 -12.99
C LEU A 107 -12.32 7.90 -14.32
N VAL A 108 -11.58 7.77 -15.42
CA VAL A 108 -12.08 8.06 -16.76
C VAL A 108 -13.20 7.09 -17.13
N GLU A 109 -13.00 5.79 -16.90
CA GLU A 109 -14.01 4.74 -17.12
C GLU A 109 -15.30 5.05 -16.34
N TYR A 110 -15.19 5.33 -15.04
CA TYR A 110 -16.33 5.67 -14.18
C TYR A 110 -17.17 6.84 -14.72
N PHE A 111 -16.54 7.89 -15.25
CA PHE A 111 -17.26 9.06 -15.77
C PHE A 111 -17.74 8.90 -17.22
N LEU A 112 -17.18 7.96 -17.98
CA LEU A 112 -17.63 7.65 -19.35
C LEU A 112 -18.82 6.69 -19.36
N ASP A 113 -18.84 5.73 -18.44
CA ASP A 113 -20.00 4.90 -18.23
C ASP A 113 -21.09 5.74 -17.53
N LYS A 114 -22.32 5.73 -18.05
CA LYS A 114 -23.44 6.60 -17.60
C LYS A 114 -24.00 6.22 -16.22
N HIS A 115 -23.17 6.31 -15.19
CA HIS A 115 -23.50 6.00 -13.80
C HIS A 115 -24.52 7.00 -13.23
#